data_AF-A0A6J4YJU1-F1
#
_entry.id   AF-A0A6J4YJU1-F1
#
_cell.length_a   1.000
_cell.length_b   1.000
_cell.length_c   1.000
_cell.angle_alpha   90.00
_cell.angle_beta   90.00
_cell.angle_gamma   90.00
#
_symmetry.space_group_name_H-M   'P 1'
#
loop_
_entity.id
_entity.type
_entity.pdbx_description
1 polymer ?
#
loop_
_entity_poly.entity_id
_entity_poly.type
_entity_poly.pdbx_seq_one_letter_code
_entity_poly.pdbx_strand_id
1 'polypeptide(L)'
;MKQLEKSRILSAKQVSMYGTGVIAAIQSAMQIEQANLPVYPRRKSPRVPLVVAGRVKALKKWRDEQVDRLALDPALICTKALMSSIAQQKPRKVSDLSAISDMKNWQIKEFGQDIVQVMRKVR
;
A
#
# COMPACT_ATOMS: atom_id res chain seq x y z
N MET A 1 -19.48 -6.79 -34.85
CA MET A 1 -20.55 -6.57 -33.85
C MET A 1 -21.18 -7.87 -33.35
N LYS A 2 -21.74 -8.73 -34.23
CA LYS A 2 -22.42 -9.98 -33.82
C LYS A 2 -21.61 -10.90 -32.87
N GLN A 3 -20.29 -11.02 -33.05
CA GLN A 3 -19.43 -11.81 -32.14
C GLN A 3 -19.29 -11.17 -30.75
N LEU A 4 -19.17 -9.84 -30.67
CA LEU A 4 -19.09 -9.12 -29.39
C LEU A 4 -20.40 -9.25 -28.60
N GLU A 5 -21.55 -9.15 -29.28
CA GLU A 5 -22.88 -9.37 -28.67
C GLU A 5 -23.05 -10.80 -28.15
N LYS A 6 -22.66 -11.80 -28.95
CA LYS A 6 -22.72 -13.21 -28.57
C LYS A 6 -21.82 -13.55 -27.38
N SER A 7 -20.69 -12.84 -27.22
CA SER A 7 -19.76 -13.07 -26.11
C SER A 7 -20.39 -12.75 -24.74
N ARG A 8 -21.43 -11.90 -24.69
CA ARG A 8 -22.07 -11.40 -23.45
C ARG A 8 -21.10 -10.81 -22.41
N ILE A 9 -19.89 -10.41 -22.83
CA ILE A 9 -18.91 -9.72 -21.99
C ILE A 9 -19.37 -8.29 -21.66
N LEU A 10 -20.15 -7.69 -22.56
CA LEU A 10 -20.73 -6.35 -22.41
C LEU A 10 -22.26 -6.43 -22.47
N SER A 11 -22.95 -5.59 -21.69
CA SER A 11 -24.40 -5.40 -21.78
C SER A 11 -24.82 -4.78 -23.12
N ALA A 12 -26.09 -4.95 -23.51
CA ALA A 12 -26.62 -4.38 -24.76
C ALA A 12 -26.40 -2.86 -24.86
N LYS A 13 -26.55 -2.13 -23.74
CA LYS A 13 -26.29 -0.69 -23.67
C LYS A 13 -24.81 -0.36 -23.92
N GLN A 14 -23.89 -1.12 -23.32
CA GLN A 14 -22.45 -0.93 -23.53
C GLN A 14 -22.00 -1.31 -24.94
N VAL A 15 -22.61 -2.33 -25.54
CA VAL A 15 -22.36 -2.69 -26.94
C VAL A 15 -22.80 -1.56 -27.86
N SER A 16 -23.97 -0.97 -27.62
CA SER A 16 -24.45 0.19 -28.39
C SER A 16 -23.52 1.40 -28.25
N MET A 17 -23.07 1.70 -27.02
CA MET A 17 -22.22 2.87 -26.75
C MET A 17 -20.77 2.71 -27.23
N TYR A 18 -20.18 1.52 -27.04
CA TYR A 18 -18.73 1.33 -27.16
C TYR A 18 -18.32 0.23 -28.14
N GLY A 19 -19.26 -0.55 -28.68
CA GLY A 19 -18.96 -1.76 -29.46
C GLY A 19 -18.08 -1.48 -30.69
N THR A 20 -18.36 -0.40 -31.42
CA THR A 20 -17.56 0.01 -32.57
C THR A 20 -16.13 0.35 -32.16
N GLY A 21 -15.95 1.11 -31.07
CA GLY A 21 -14.63 1.49 -30.56
C GLY A 21 -13.82 0.30 -30.05
N VAL A 22 -14.47 -0.64 -29.34
CA VAL A 22 -13.84 -1.88 -28.87
C VAL A 22 -13.36 -2.73 -30.05
N ILE A 23 -14.19 -2.92 -31.07
CA ILE A 23 -13.80 -3.69 -32.25
C ILE A 23 -12.65 -3.03 -33.00
N ALA A 24 -12.71 -1.71 -33.20
CA ALA A 24 -11.63 -0.97 -33.86
C ALA A 24 -10.30 -1.11 -33.08
N ALA A 25 -10.33 -0.99 -31.75
CA ALA A 25 -9.15 -1.17 -30.92
C ALA A 25 -8.57 -2.59 -31.01
N ILE A 26 -9.42 -3.62 -31.01
CA ILE A 26 -9.00 -5.02 -31.20
C ILE A 26 -8.36 -5.21 -32.57
N GLN A 27 -8.98 -4.70 -33.63
CA GLN A 27 -8.46 -4.80 -34.99
C GLN A 27 -7.08 -4.12 -35.10
N SER A 28 -6.92 -2.91 -34.55
CA SER A 28 -5.63 -2.24 -34.49
C SER A 28 -4.60 -3.03 -33.69
N ALA A 29 -4.98 -3.61 -32.55
CA ALA A 29 -4.08 -4.42 -31.73
C ALA A 29 -3.64 -5.72 -32.43
N MET A 30 -4.50 -6.33 -33.24
CA MET A 30 -4.18 -7.52 -34.04
C MET A 30 -3.16 -7.25 -35.16
N GLN A 31 -2.95 -5.99 -35.54
CA GLN A 31 -1.92 -5.59 -36.52
C GLN A 31 -0.57 -5.30 -35.88
N ILE A 32 -0.45 -5.31 -34.55
CA ILE A 32 0.82 -5.09 -33.86
C ILE A 32 1.71 -6.32 -34.09
N GLU A 33 2.87 -6.10 -34.70
CA GLU A 33 3.88 -7.14 -34.87
C GLU A 33 4.28 -7.73 -33.52
N GLN A 34 4.58 -9.03 -33.50
CA GLN A 34 4.87 -9.75 -32.25
C GLN A 34 6.05 -9.14 -31.47
N ALA A 35 7.03 -8.54 -32.15
CA ALA A 35 8.17 -7.84 -31.57
C ALA A 35 7.80 -6.52 -30.86
N ASN A 36 6.66 -5.93 -31.23
CA ASN A 36 6.17 -4.64 -30.74
C ASN A 36 5.02 -4.78 -29.73
N LEU A 37 4.66 -6.01 -29.34
CA LEU A 37 3.62 -6.24 -28.34
C LEU A 37 4.06 -5.68 -26.97
N PRO A 38 3.19 -4.91 -26.28
CA PRO A 38 3.52 -4.39 -24.97
C PRO A 38 3.68 -5.54 -23.96
N VAL A 39 4.76 -5.51 -23.21
CA VAL A 39 4.99 -6.46 -22.11
C VAL A 39 4.27 -5.95 -20.87
N TYR A 40 3.37 -6.78 -20.31
CA TYR A 40 2.69 -6.44 -19.06
C TYR A 40 3.74 -6.14 -17.96
N PRO A 41 3.66 -4.99 -17.27
CA PRO A 41 4.64 -4.64 -16.26
C PRO A 41 4.49 -5.59 -15.06
N ARG A 42 5.31 -6.62 -15.00
CA ARG A 42 5.48 -7.44 -13.80
C ARG A 42 6.29 -6.66 -12.77
N ARG A 43 5.64 -5.71 -12.07
CA ARG A 43 6.23 -5.10 -10.89
C ARG A 43 6.29 -6.16 -9.80
N LYS A 44 7.49 -6.70 -9.54
CA LYS A 44 7.72 -7.47 -8.31
C LYS A 44 7.52 -6.50 -7.15
N SER A 45 6.65 -6.85 -6.21
CA SER A 45 6.55 -6.10 -4.95
C SER A 45 7.96 -5.95 -4.36
N PRO A 46 8.38 -4.74 -3.94
CA PRO A 46 9.68 -4.54 -3.34
C PRO A 46 9.86 -5.54 -2.18
N ARG A 47 10.98 -6.27 -2.18
CA ARG A 47 11.30 -7.17 -1.07
C ARG A 47 11.57 -6.31 0.16
N VAL A 48 10.65 -6.34 1.12
CA VAL A 48 10.88 -5.71 2.43
C VAL A 48 11.91 -6.57 3.17
N PRO A 49 13.05 -6.02 3.62
CA PRO A 49 14.02 -6.78 4.40
C PRO A 49 13.39 -7.38 5.65
N LEU A 50 13.74 -8.63 6.00
CA LEU A 50 13.18 -9.32 7.18
C LEU A 50 13.31 -8.50 8.47
N VAL A 51 14.39 -7.72 8.57
CA VAL A 51 14.64 -6.81 9.68
C VAL A 51 13.57 -5.73 9.79
N VAL A 52 13.16 -5.13 8.66
CA VAL A 52 12.08 -4.13 8.62
C VAL A 52 10.74 -4.76 8.96
N ALA A 53 10.47 -5.98 8.46
CA ALA A 53 9.26 -6.72 8.79
C ALA A 53 9.16 -7.03 10.30
N GLY A 54 10.28 -7.39 10.94
CA GLY A 54 10.37 -7.61 12.38
C GLY A 54 10.02 -6.37 13.20
N ARG A 55 10.49 -5.19 12.78
CA ARG A 55 10.16 -3.91 13.42
C ARG A 55 8.69 -3.55 13.29
N VAL A 56 8.11 -3.73 12.10
CA VAL A 56 6.66 -3.53 11.88
C VAL A 56 5.84 -4.44 12.79
N LYS A 57 6.25 -5.71 12.95
CA LYS A 57 5.56 -6.66 13.85
C LYS A 57 5.61 -6.18 15.31
N ALA A 58 6.74 -5.68 15.77
CA ALA A 58 6.88 -5.17 17.14
C ALA A 58 6.05 -3.90 17.38
N LEU A 59 6.06 -2.96 16.42
CA LEU A 59 5.22 -1.76 16.49
C LEU A 59 3.73 -2.10 16.47
N LYS A 60 3.32 -3.11 15.70
CA LYS A 60 1.94 -3.60 15.72
C LYS A 60 1.56 -4.12 17.11
N LYS A 61 2.39 -4.96 17.71
CA LYS A 61 2.14 -5.49 19.06
C LYS A 61 2.00 -4.36 20.08
N TRP A 62 2.94 -3.42 20.09
CA TRP A 62 2.88 -2.26 20.97
C TRP A 62 1.58 -1.45 20.76
N ARG A 63 1.20 -1.18 19.51
CA ARG A 63 -0.03 -0.44 19.21
C ARG A 63 -1.27 -1.18 19.71
N ASP A 64 -1.34 -2.49 19.51
CA ASP A 64 -2.48 -3.30 19.96
C ASP A 64 -2.58 -3.26 21.50
N GLU A 65 -1.45 -3.27 22.24
CA GLU A 65 -1.42 -3.02 23.70
C GLU A 65 -1.93 -1.61 24.08
N GLN A 66 -1.67 -0.59 23.25
CA GLN A 66 -2.16 0.78 23.48
C GLN A 66 -3.66 0.92 23.20
N VAL A 67 -4.18 0.20 22.19
CA VAL A 67 -5.62 0.14 21.89
C VAL A 67 -6.37 -0.39 23.09
N ASP A 68 -5.89 -1.49 23.68
CA ASP A 68 -6.51 -2.10 24.86
C ASP A 68 -6.45 -1.17 26.08
N ARG A 69 -5.30 -0.48 26.27
CA ARG A 69 -5.09 0.43 27.40
C ARG A 69 -5.94 1.72 27.33
N LEU A 70 -6.09 2.27 26.13
CA LEU A 70 -6.68 3.61 25.93
C LEU A 70 -8.09 3.57 25.34
N ALA A 71 -8.57 2.39 24.92
CA ALA A 71 -9.83 2.22 24.19
C ALA A 71 -9.95 3.15 22.96
N LEU A 72 -8.83 3.35 22.25
CA LEU A 72 -8.75 4.23 21.08
C LEU A 72 -8.65 3.43 19.78
N ASP A 73 -9.11 4.04 18.68
CA ASP A 73 -8.95 3.47 17.35
C ASP A 73 -7.45 3.28 17.01
N PRO A 74 -7.03 2.10 16.52
CA PRO A 74 -5.64 1.84 16.17
C PRO A 74 -5.03 2.85 15.17
N ALA A 75 -5.84 3.42 14.28
CA ALA A 75 -5.41 4.43 13.32
C ALA A 75 -5.09 5.78 13.96
N LEU A 76 -5.70 6.11 15.11
CA LEU A 76 -5.33 7.29 15.89
C LEU A 76 -3.97 7.12 16.58
N ILE A 77 -3.64 5.91 17.00
CA ILE A 77 -2.39 5.60 17.69
C ILE A 77 -1.25 5.51 16.67
N CYS A 78 -1.34 4.56 15.73
CA CYS A 78 -0.31 4.35 14.72
C CYS A 78 -0.85 3.62 13.49
N THR A 79 -0.90 4.32 12.36
CA THR A 79 -1.36 3.74 11.09
C THR A 79 -0.36 2.73 10.54
N LYS A 80 -0.81 1.86 9.63
CA LYS A 80 0.09 0.89 8.96
C LYS A 80 1.22 1.58 8.17
N ALA A 81 0.91 2.71 7.54
CA ALA A 81 1.90 3.52 6.83
C ALA A 81 2.93 4.08 7.81
N LEU A 82 2.46 4.69 8.92
CA LEU A 82 3.34 5.24 9.95
C LEU A 82 4.24 4.17 10.58
N MET A 83 3.71 3.00 10.92
CA MET A 83 4.53 1.86 11.40
C MET A 83 5.63 1.48 10.40
N SER A 84 5.30 1.49 9.10
CA SER A 84 6.27 1.16 8.04
C SER A 84 7.35 2.24 7.91
N SER A 85 6.99 3.51 8.04
CA SER A 85 7.93 4.63 8.04
C SER A 85 8.88 4.58 9.25
N ILE A 86 8.34 4.35 10.46
CA ILE A 86 9.12 4.18 11.69
C ILE A 86 10.08 2.98 11.58
N ALA A 87 9.58 1.84 11.09
CA ALA A 87 10.37 0.62 10.93
C ALA A 87 11.55 0.78 9.97
N GLN A 88 11.35 1.54 8.90
CA GLN A 88 12.39 1.86 7.91
C GLN A 88 13.44 2.82 8.49
N GLN A 89 13.01 3.91 9.14
CA GLN A 89 13.90 4.94 9.66
C GLN A 89 14.65 4.53 10.94
N LYS A 90 14.08 3.61 11.73
CA LYS A 90 14.64 3.11 13.00
C LYS A 90 15.08 4.23 13.96
N PRO A 91 14.15 5.08 14.44
CA PRO A 91 14.47 6.16 15.37
C PRO A 91 15.09 5.61 16.66
N ARG A 92 16.13 6.28 17.16
CA ARG A 92 16.87 5.90 18.39
C ARG A 92 16.61 6.83 19.55
N LYS A 93 16.09 8.03 19.29
CA LYS A 93 15.65 9.03 20.25
C LYS A 93 14.38 9.71 19.78
N VAL A 94 13.64 10.33 20.70
CA VAL A 94 12.33 10.97 20.41
C VAL A 94 12.48 12.08 19.36
N SER A 95 13.60 12.81 19.36
CA SER A 95 13.87 13.84 18.36
C SER A 95 14.03 13.30 16.93
N ASP A 96 14.26 11.99 16.75
CA ASP A 96 14.33 11.41 15.40
C ASP A 96 12.92 11.24 14.81
N LEU A 97 11.88 11.21 15.64
CA LEU A 97 10.50 11.02 15.21
C LEU A 97 9.94 12.24 14.49
N SER A 98 10.47 13.44 14.75
CA SER A 98 10.04 14.65 14.05
C SER A 98 10.47 14.68 12.58
N ALA A 99 11.42 13.85 12.16
CA ALA A 99 11.79 13.67 10.76
C ALA A 99 10.75 12.82 9.99
N ILE A 100 9.80 12.19 10.68
CA ILE A 100 8.75 11.37 10.07
C ILE A 100 7.54 12.27 9.77
N SER A 101 7.39 12.66 8.50
CA SER A 101 6.34 13.58 8.02
C SER A 101 4.92 13.17 8.45
N ASP A 102 4.67 11.87 8.51
CA ASP A 102 3.33 11.32 8.77
C ASP A 102 2.99 11.25 10.28
N MET A 103 3.93 11.63 11.15
CA MET A 103 3.76 11.57 12.60
C MET A 103 3.39 12.94 13.17
N LYS A 104 2.23 13.03 13.83
CA LYS A 104 1.75 14.29 14.40
C LYS A 104 2.51 14.64 15.68
N ASN A 105 2.70 15.94 15.96
CA ASN A 105 3.40 16.42 17.15
C ASN A 105 2.84 15.86 18.47
N TRP A 106 1.52 15.74 18.58
CA TRP A 106 0.90 15.15 19.77
C TRP A 106 1.22 13.65 19.90
N GLN A 107 1.33 12.90 18.80
CA GLN A 107 1.73 11.49 18.84
C GLN A 107 3.19 11.35 19.28
N ILE A 108 4.06 12.29 18.87
CA ILE A 108 5.46 12.31 19.33
C ILE A 108 5.50 12.58 20.84
N LYS A 109 4.70 13.52 21.32
CA LYS A 109 4.63 13.86 22.74
C LYS A 109 4.11 12.69 23.59
N GLU A 110 3.03 12.05 23.19
CA GLU A 110 2.38 10.99 23.97
C GLU A 110 3.03 9.61 23.79
N PHE A 111 3.41 9.25 22.56
CA PHE A 111 3.85 7.88 22.23
C PHE A 111 5.33 7.78 21.88
N GLY A 112 6.04 8.90 21.76
CA GLY A 112 7.40 8.90 21.22
C GLY A 112 8.41 8.10 22.06
N GLN A 113 8.29 8.14 23.38
CA GLN A 113 9.17 7.37 24.27
C GLN A 113 8.95 5.87 24.11
N ASP A 114 7.70 5.42 24.10
CA ASP A 114 7.33 4.02 23.94
C ASP A 114 7.81 3.48 22.58
N ILE A 115 7.57 4.23 21.50
CA ILE A 115 8.00 3.87 20.15
C ILE A 115 9.53 3.69 20.10
N VAL A 116 10.29 4.63 20.65
CA VAL A 116 11.76 4.52 20.70
C VAL A 116 12.19 3.30 21.52
N GLN A 117 11.50 3.01 22.63
CA GLN A 117 11.80 1.83 23.44
C GLN A 117 11.55 0.53 22.67
N VAL A 118 10.46 0.44 21.92
CA VAL A 118 10.17 -0.70 21.02
C VAL A 118 11.28 -0.84 19.98
N MET A 119 11.68 0.27 19.33
CA MET A 119 12.71 0.28 18.30
C MET A 119 14.11 -0.11 18.80
N ARG A 120 14.41 0.14 20.09
CA ARG A 120 15.67 -0.30 20.72
C ARG A 120 15.70 -1.81 21.00
N LYS A 121 14.55 -2.42 21.28
CA LYS A 121 14.43 -3.86 21.57
C LYS A 121 14.50 -4.74 20.31
N VAL A 122 14.32 -4.16 19.12
CA VAL A 122 14.27 -4.89 17.85
C VAL A 122 15.48 -4.54 16.98
N ARG A 123 16.10 -5.57 16.38
CA ARG A 123 17.30 -5.42 15.55
C ARG A 123 17.03 -4.63 14.27
#